data_AF-A0A8E2DUJ2-F1
#
_entry.id   AF-A0A8E2DUJ2-F1
#
_cell.length_a   1.000
_cell.length_b   1.000
_cell.length_c   1.000
_cell.angle_alpha   90.00
_cell.angle_beta   90.00
_cell.angle_gamma   90.00
#
_symmetry.space_group_name_H-M   'P 1'
#
loop_
_entity.id
_entity.type
_entity.pdbx_description
1 polymer ?
#
loop_
_entity_poly.entity_id
_entity_poly.type
_entity_poly.pdbx_seq_one_letter_code
_entity_poly.pdbx_strand_id
1 'polypeptide(L)'
;MGIDIQKHHVKKGNRTAPKSEDPYLLLLVKLYRFLARRTDSAFNKTILHRLFLSKINRPPISLSRIVKETANATDRDSKLIVIVGTVTDDIRLTEVPKLSVAALRFTAAAKERILKAGGEVLTLDQLAMRAPTGSNTILLRGKRNTREAVKHFGMGPHKHKKPFTASKGRKFERARGRRKSRGFKV
;
A
#
# COMPACT_ATOMS: atom_id res chain seq x y z
N MET A 1 25.80 -21.48 -35.53
CA MET A 1 24.84 -20.55 -36.15
C MET A 1 24.23 -19.68 -35.07
N GLY A 2 24.33 -18.35 -35.19
CA GLY A 2 23.62 -17.41 -34.31
C GLY A 2 22.27 -17.06 -34.91
N ILE A 3 21.19 -17.17 -34.12
CA ILE A 3 19.85 -16.76 -34.54
C ILE A 3 19.73 -15.25 -34.26
N ASP A 4 19.42 -14.47 -35.30
CA ASP A 4 19.15 -13.04 -35.17
C ASP A 4 17.81 -12.84 -34.45
N ILE A 5 17.87 -12.27 -33.24
CA ILE A 5 16.70 -12.03 -32.40
C ILE A 5 16.61 -10.54 -32.08
N GLN A 6 15.40 -9.98 -32.19
CA GLN A 6 15.15 -8.54 -32.01
C GLN A 6 15.61 -7.97 -30.66
N LYS A 7 15.64 -8.80 -29.60
CA LYS A 7 16.09 -8.41 -28.25
C LYS A 7 16.88 -9.54 -27.60
N HIS A 8 18.15 -9.27 -27.34
CA HIS A 8 18.99 -10.16 -26.53
C HIS A 8 18.74 -9.94 -25.03
N HIS A 9 18.82 -11.01 -24.23
CA HIS A 9 18.77 -10.98 -22.76
C HIS A 9 17.51 -10.32 -22.14
N VAL A 10 16.32 -10.84 -22.48
CA VAL A 10 15.05 -10.36 -21.92
C VAL A 10 14.97 -10.63 -20.41
N LYS A 11 15.26 -9.61 -19.59
CA LYS A 11 15.14 -9.68 -18.12
C LYS A 11 13.70 -9.39 -17.68
N LYS A 12 13.18 -10.19 -16.76
CA LYS A 12 11.87 -9.94 -16.12
C LYS A 12 12.03 -8.95 -14.96
N GLY A 13 11.25 -7.86 -14.96
CA GLY A 13 11.30 -6.82 -13.92
C GLY A 13 10.54 -7.13 -12.63
N ASN A 14 9.83 -8.25 -12.57
CA ASN A 14 8.98 -8.62 -11.44
C ASN A 14 9.78 -9.35 -10.36
N ARG A 15 9.46 -9.07 -9.09
CA ARG A 15 10.02 -9.82 -7.97
C ARG A 15 9.41 -11.21 -7.89
N THR A 16 10.25 -12.23 -7.73
CA THR A 16 9.84 -13.63 -7.54
C THR A 16 9.83 -14.05 -6.06
N ALA A 17 10.51 -13.29 -5.20
CA ALA A 17 10.62 -13.51 -3.76
C ALA A 17 10.71 -12.15 -3.02
N PRO A 18 10.36 -12.09 -1.71
CA PRO A 18 10.65 -10.90 -0.92
C PRO A 18 12.17 -10.74 -0.74
N LYS A 19 12.64 -9.49 -0.64
CA LYS A 19 14.04 -9.20 -0.28
C LYS A 19 14.30 -9.34 1.23
N SER A 20 13.24 -9.39 2.04
CA SER A 20 13.32 -9.44 3.50
C SER A 20 13.69 -10.84 3.97
N GLU A 21 14.50 -10.91 5.03
CA GLU A 21 14.91 -12.17 5.69
C GLU A 21 14.02 -12.53 6.89
N ASP A 22 13.02 -11.70 7.20
CA ASP A 22 12.02 -11.95 8.25
C ASP A 22 11.36 -13.34 8.09
N PRO A 23 11.57 -14.27 9.04
CA PRO A 23 11.08 -15.64 8.93
C PRO A 23 9.56 -15.71 8.87
N TYR A 24 8.83 -14.83 9.57
CA TYR A 24 7.36 -14.83 9.57
C TYR A 24 6.80 -14.43 8.20
N LEU A 25 7.41 -13.44 7.55
CA LEU A 25 7.05 -13.07 6.19
C LEU A 25 7.35 -14.19 5.19
N LEU A 26 8.48 -14.90 5.37
CA LEU A 26 8.85 -16.02 4.51
C LEU A 26 7.88 -17.20 4.65
N LEU A 27 7.40 -17.49 5.86
CA LEU A 27 6.36 -18.50 6.09
C LEU A 27 5.04 -18.13 5.41
N LEU A 28 4.58 -16.88 5.55
CA LEU A 28 3.39 -16.39 4.83
C LEU A 28 3.56 -16.48 3.31
N VAL A 29 4.75 -16.17 2.79
CA VAL A 29 5.06 -16.34 1.37
C VAL A 29 4.98 -17.80 0.94
N LYS A 30 5.50 -18.75 1.73
CA LYS A 30 5.39 -20.18 1.44
C LYS A 30 3.92 -20.62 1.39
N LEU A 31 3.12 -20.19 2.36
CA LEU A 31 1.67 -20.46 2.43
C LEU A 31 0.94 -19.92 1.18
N TYR A 32 1.08 -18.63 0.88
CA TYR A 32 0.40 -18.03 -0.26
C TYR A 32 0.95 -18.49 -1.62
N ARG A 33 2.19 -18.99 -1.68
CA ARG A 33 2.74 -19.64 -2.88
C ARG A 33 2.09 -21.00 -3.10
N PHE A 34 1.85 -21.76 -2.03
CA PHE A 34 1.08 -23.01 -2.11
C PHE A 34 -0.36 -22.71 -2.57
N LEU A 35 -1.05 -21.78 -1.91
CA LEU A 35 -2.43 -21.42 -2.26
C LEU A 35 -2.54 -20.88 -3.69
N ALA A 36 -1.67 -19.95 -4.11
CA ALA A 36 -1.73 -19.38 -5.47
C ALA A 36 -1.44 -20.40 -6.59
N ARG A 37 -0.78 -21.52 -6.26
CA ARG A 37 -0.51 -22.62 -7.19
C ARG A 37 -1.63 -23.67 -7.18
N ARG A 38 -2.20 -23.96 -6.02
CA ARG A 38 -3.20 -25.03 -5.81
C ARG A 38 -4.65 -24.55 -5.87
N THR A 39 -4.87 -23.24 -5.90
CA THR A 39 -6.18 -22.61 -6.09
C THR A 39 -6.13 -21.73 -7.33
N ASP A 40 -7.22 -21.69 -8.10
CA ASP A 40 -7.35 -20.81 -9.26
C ASP A 40 -7.76 -19.38 -8.90
N SER A 41 -7.52 -18.97 -7.65
CA SER A 41 -7.90 -17.65 -7.16
C SER A 41 -6.88 -16.57 -7.54
N ALA A 42 -7.33 -15.57 -8.31
CA ALA A 42 -6.56 -14.35 -8.61
C ALA A 42 -6.22 -13.53 -7.34
N PHE A 43 -7.02 -13.67 -6.28
CA PHE A 43 -6.76 -13.03 -4.99
C PHE A 43 -5.44 -13.52 -4.37
N ASN A 44 -5.22 -14.83 -4.33
CA ASN A 44 -4.00 -15.43 -3.78
C ASN A 44 -2.75 -15.03 -4.57
N LYS A 45 -2.84 -15.02 -5.90
CA LYS A 45 -1.76 -14.51 -6.77
C LYS A 45 -1.44 -13.05 -6.46
N THR A 46 -2.47 -12.24 -6.19
CA THR A 46 -2.31 -10.82 -5.83
C THR A 46 -1.70 -10.63 -4.44
N ILE A 47 -2.12 -11.39 -3.43
CA ILE A 47 -1.50 -11.33 -2.09
C ILE A 47 -0.04 -11.75 -2.15
N LEU A 48 0.26 -12.86 -2.81
CA LEU A 48 1.63 -13.35 -2.97
C LEU A 48 2.54 -12.28 -3.58
N HIS A 49 2.09 -11.67 -4.69
CA HIS A 49 2.84 -10.57 -5.30
C HIS A 49 3.01 -9.39 -4.35
N ARG A 50 1.98 -9.03 -3.57
CA ARG A 50 2.05 -7.93 -2.60
C ARG A 50 3.00 -8.24 -1.44
N LEU A 51 3.15 -9.50 -1.00
CA LEU A 51 4.12 -9.89 0.03
C LEU A 51 5.57 -9.66 -0.43
N PHE A 52 5.85 -9.73 -1.74
CA PHE A 52 7.19 -9.45 -2.31
C PHE A 52 7.55 -7.97 -2.35
N LEU A 53 6.55 -7.09 -2.25
CA LEU A 53 6.75 -5.65 -2.41
C LEU A 53 7.60 -5.05 -1.29
N SER A 54 8.41 -4.07 -1.65
CA SER A 54 9.17 -3.27 -0.68
C SER A 54 8.23 -2.42 0.20
N LYS A 55 8.74 -1.94 1.34
CA LYS A 55 7.99 -1.08 2.28
C LYS A 55 7.36 0.14 1.60
N ILE A 56 8.08 0.76 0.67
CA ILE A 56 7.57 1.90 -0.12
C ILE A 56 6.31 1.53 -0.93
N ASN A 57 6.27 0.31 -1.47
CA ASN A 57 5.16 -0.19 -2.27
C ASN A 57 4.06 -0.88 -1.44
N ARG A 58 4.26 -1.03 -0.13
CA ARG A 58 3.27 -1.42 0.88
C ARG A 58 3.02 -0.26 1.86
N PRO A 59 2.48 0.87 1.37
CA PRO A 59 2.24 2.02 2.23
C PRO A 59 1.21 1.68 3.31
N PRO A 60 1.30 2.31 4.50
CA PRO A 60 0.30 2.15 5.54
C PRO A 60 -1.07 2.68 5.06
N ILE A 61 -2.13 2.18 5.69
CA ILE A 61 -3.52 2.63 5.47
C ILE A 61 -4.15 3.00 6.81
N SER A 62 -4.86 4.12 6.84
CA SER A 62 -5.54 4.60 8.04
C SER A 62 -6.94 4.00 8.18
N LEU A 63 -7.45 3.89 9.42
CA LEU A 63 -8.84 3.48 9.68
C LEU A 63 -9.86 4.34 8.92
N SER A 64 -9.71 5.66 8.94
CA SER A 64 -10.55 6.61 8.19
C SER A 64 -10.63 6.28 6.70
N ARG A 65 -9.49 5.86 6.12
CA ARG A 65 -9.43 5.49 4.71
C ARG A 65 -10.07 4.14 4.45
N ILE A 66 -9.89 3.17 5.34
CA ILE A 66 -10.60 1.89 5.25
C ILE A 66 -12.11 2.18 5.22
N VAL A 67 -12.62 2.94 6.18
CA VAL A 67 -14.04 3.26 6.28
C VAL A 67 -14.56 3.93 5.02
N LYS A 68 -13.81 4.90 4.47
CA LYS A 68 -14.18 5.63 3.25
C LYS A 68 -14.21 4.73 2.01
N GLU A 69 -13.19 3.90 1.81
CA GLU A 69 -13.07 3.04 0.62
C GLU A 69 -14.08 1.88 0.66
N THR A 70 -14.57 1.50 1.84
CA THR A 70 -15.62 0.47 2.02
C THR A 70 -17.00 1.07 2.29
N ALA A 71 -17.21 2.37 2.10
CA ALA A 71 -18.49 3.01 2.34
C ALA A 71 -19.60 2.52 1.39
N ASN A 72 -19.24 2.28 0.12
CA ASN A 72 -20.19 1.87 -0.92
C ASN A 72 -20.27 0.34 -1.10
N ALA A 73 -19.63 -0.43 -0.23
CA ALA A 73 -19.66 -1.88 -0.32
C ALA A 73 -20.99 -2.40 0.24
N THR A 74 -21.73 -3.17 -0.56
CA THR A 74 -22.86 -3.96 -0.07
C THR A 74 -22.40 -4.94 1.00
N ASP A 75 -23.20 -5.11 2.06
CA ASP A 75 -22.93 -6.05 3.16
C ASP A 75 -21.52 -5.91 3.75
N ARG A 76 -21.14 -4.67 4.04
CA ARG A 76 -19.81 -4.31 4.58
C ARG A 76 -19.43 -5.14 5.79
N ASP A 77 -20.36 -5.35 6.71
CA ASP A 77 -20.09 -6.01 7.99
C ASP A 77 -19.78 -7.50 7.82
N SER A 78 -20.28 -8.10 6.74
CA SER A 78 -20.03 -9.49 6.36
C SER A 78 -18.72 -9.68 5.60
N LYS A 79 -18.14 -8.58 5.06
CA LYS A 79 -16.94 -8.64 4.23
C LYS A 79 -15.67 -8.45 5.06
N LEU A 80 -14.65 -9.24 4.73
CA LEU A 80 -13.36 -9.17 5.39
C LEU A 80 -12.40 -8.27 4.60
N ILE A 81 -11.91 -7.22 5.24
CA ILE A 81 -11.04 -6.22 4.62
C ILE A 81 -9.59 -6.68 4.73
N VAL A 82 -8.90 -6.81 3.60
CA VAL A 82 -7.56 -7.38 3.53
C VAL A 82 -6.54 -6.34 3.09
N ILE A 83 -5.49 -6.17 3.88
CA ILE A 83 -4.43 -5.19 3.65
C ILE A 83 -3.06 -5.85 3.82
N VAL A 84 -2.30 -5.94 2.73
CA VAL A 84 -0.90 -6.39 2.79
C VAL A 84 0.01 -5.19 3.13
N GLY A 85 -0.02 -4.77 4.39
CA GLY A 85 0.68 -3.59 4.90
C GLY A 85 0.36 -3.32 6.36
N THR A 86 0.68 -2.10 6.82
CA THR A 86 0.39 -1.66 8.19
C THR A 86 -0.92 -0.88 8.24
N VAL A 87 -1.78 -1.21 9.20
CA VAL A 87 -2.98 -0.44 9.52
C VAL A 87 -2.67 0.53 10.67
N THR A 88 -2.96 1.81 10.45
CA THR A 88 -2.70 2.89 11.41
C THR A 88 -4.01 3.53 11.88
N ASP A 89 -3.99 4.06 13.10
CA ASP A 89 -5.12 4.83 13.61
C ASP A 89 -5.25 6.18 12.89
N ASP A 90 -6.44 6.77 12.95
CA ASP A 90 -6.70 8.16 12.58
C ASP A 90 -7.65 8.78 13.59
N ILE A 91 -7.11 9.66 14.44
CA ILE A 91 -7.82 10.32 15.54
C ILE A 91 -8.98 11.18 15.02
N ARG A 92 -8.92 11.65 13.77
CA ARG A 92 -9.98 12.47 13.16
C ARG A 92 -11.26 11.70 12.87
N LEU A 93 -11.17 10.38 12.74
CA LEU A 93 -12.35 9.53 12.72
C LEU A 93 -12.81 9.40 14.16
N THR A 94 -13.99 9.89 14.50
CA THR A 94 -14.53 9.83 15.87
C THR A 94 -15.03 8.42 16.20
N GLU A 95 -15.91 7.90 15.35
CA GLU A 95 -16.53 6.59 15.51
C GLU A 95 -16.00 5.59 14.48
N VAL A 96 -15.55 4.44 14.97
CA VAL A 96 -15.10 3.33 14.12
C VAL A 96 -16.28 2.36 14.00
N PRO A 97 -16.79 2.08 12.79
CA PRO A 97 -17.81 1.05 12.63
C PRO A 97 -17.21 -0.34 12.88
N LYS A 98 -18.06 -1.34 13.09
CA LYS A 98 -17.62 -2.74 13.19
C LYS A 98 -16.88 -3.14 11.91
N LEU A 99 -15.67 -3.68 12.06
CA LEU A 99 -14.79 -4.01 10.95
C LEU A 99 -14.06 -5.33 11.21
N SER A 100 -14.07 -6.23 10.23
CA SER A 100 -13.22 -7.42 10.22
C SER A 100 -12.03 -7.19 9.28
N VAL A 101 -10.84 -7.00 9.84
CA VAL A 101 -9.65 -6.58 9.09
C VAL A 101 -8.51 -7.58 9.25
N ALA A 102 -7.99 -8.08 8.13
CA ALA A 102 -6.75 -8.85 8.08
C ALA A 102 -5.59 -8.01 7.54
N ALA A 103 -4.47 -7.95 8.27
CA ALA A 103 -3.29 -7.25 7.82
C ALA A 103 -1.97 -7.86 8.31
N LEU A 104 -0.84 -7.34 7.79
CA LEU A 104 0.49 -7.74 8.27
C LEU A 104 0.81 -7.17 9.66
N ARG A 105 0.36 -5.94 9.93
CA ARG A 105 0.61 -5.27 11.20
C ARG A 105 -0.49 -4.26 11.51
N PHE A 106 -0.85 -4.15 12.77
CA PHE A 106 -1.69 -3.10 13.31
C PHE A 106 -0.89 -2.25 14.29
N THR A 107 -1.10 -0.94 14.30
CA THR A 107 -0.67 -0.09 15.42
C THR A 107 -1.55 -0.36 16.64
N ALA A 108 -1.03 -0.24 17.87
CA ALA A 108 -1.77 -0.52 19.10
C ALA A 108 -3.12 0.21 19.17
N ALA A 109 -3.10 1.53 18.97
CA ALA A 109 -4.33 2.36 18.95
C ALA A 109 -5.35 1.88 17.90
N ALA A 110 -4.91 1.51 16.69
CA ALA A 110 -5.82 1.00 15.67
C ALA A 110 -6.46 -0.33 16.08
N LYS A 111 -5.67 -1.23 16.66
CA LYS A 111 -6.13 -2.53 17.14
C LYS A 111 -7.19 -2.35 18.23
N GLU A 112 -6.91 -1.52 19.23
CA GLU A 112 -7.83 -1.24 20.34
C GLU A 112 -9.16 -0.65 19.85
N ARG A 113 -9.12 0.30 18.92
CA ARG A 113 -10.34 0.93 18.39
C ARG A 113 -11.19 -0.02 17.55
N ILE A 114 -10.58 -0.90 16.76
CA ILE A 114 -11.32 -1.92 16.01
C ILE A 114 -12.00 -2.89 16.99
N LEU A 115 -11.29 -3.37 18.01
CA LEU A 115 -11.84 -4.29 18.99
C LEU A 115 -12.93 -3.64 19.85
N LYS A 116 -12.75 -2.37 20.25
CA LYS A 116 -13.76 -1.60 20.99
C LYS A 116 -15.05 -1.41 20.20
N ALA A 117 -14.96 -1.29 18.87
CA ALA A 117 -16.11 -1.26 17.97
C ALA A 117 -16.78 -2.62 17.75
N GLY A 118 -16.34 -3.68 18.44
CA GLY A 118 -16.81 -5.05 18.26
C GLY A 118 -16.34 -5.70 16.95
N GLY A 119 -15.30 -5.14 16.32
CA GLY A 119 -14.65 -5.68 15.13
C GLY A 119 -13.65 -6.79 15.43
N GLU A 120 -13.06 -7.33 14.37
CA GLU A 120 -12.11 -8.44 14.43
C GLU A 120 -10.78 -8.05 13.76
N VAL A 121 -9.67 -8.41 14.42
CA VAL A 121 -8.32 -8.15 13.93
C VAL A 121 -7.65 -9.48 13.63
N LEU A 122 -7.37 -9.72 12.35
CA LEU A 122 -6.88 -11.00 11.84
C LEU A 122 -5.46 -10.89 11.27
N THR A 123 -4.71 -11.99 11.37
CA THR A 123 -3.48 -12.20 10.62
C THR A 123 -3.78 -12.80 9.24
N LEU A 124 -2.81 -12.76 8.33
CA LEU A 124 -3.00 -13.29 6.97
C LEU A 124 -3.06 -14.83 6.92
N ASP A 125 -2.44 -15.52 7.87
CA ASP A 125 -2.58 -16.97 8.06
C ASP A 125 -3.99 -17.35 8.55
N GLN A 126 -4.56 -16.62 9.51
CA GLN A 126 -5.96 -16.80 9.94
C GLN A 126 -6.93 -16.53 8.80
N LEU A 127 -6.68 -15.49 7.99
CA LEU A 127 -7.43 -15.22 6.78
C LEU A 127 -7.40 -16.41 5.80
N ALA A 128 -6.22 -17.02 5.60
CA ALA A 128 -6.07 -18.16 4.71
C ALA A 128 -6.87 -19.38 5.16
N MET A 129 -7.03 -19.59 6.48
CA MET A 129 -7.89 -20.64 7.03
C MET A 129 -9.37 -20.36 6.82
N ARG A 130 -9.81 -19.10 6.99
CA ARG A 130 -11.22 -18.71 6.90
C ARG A 130 -11.72 -18.58 5.47
N ALA A 131 -10.90 -18.02 4.58
CA ALA A 131 -11.24 -17.74 3.20
C ALA A 131 -10.07 -18.12 2.26
N PRO A 132 -9.78 -19.43 2.08
CA PRO A 132 -8.63 -19.89 1.29
C PRO A 132 -8.68 -19.46 -0.18
N THR A 133 -9.87 -19.18 -0.71
CA THR A 133 -10.08 -18.67 -2.08
C THR A 133 -10.20 -17.14 -2.13
N GLY A 134 -10.28 -16.45 -0.98
CA GLY A 134 -10.51 -15.01 -0.89
C GLY A 134 -11.96 -14.57 -1.13
N SER A 135 -12.93 -15.48 -1.02
CA SER A 135 -14.37 -15.15 -1.11
C SER A 135 -14.78 -14.13 -0.04
N ASN A 136 -15.71 -13.24 -0.38
CA ASN A 136 -16.22 -12.18 0.50
C ASN A 136 -15.14 -11.28 1.13
N THR A 137 -14.02 -11.08 0.43
CA THR A 137 -12.95 -10.17 0.87
C THR A 137 -12.89 -8.88 0.05
N ILE A 138 -12.47 -7.79 0.68
CA ILE A 138 -12.16 -6.52 0.00
C ILE A 138 -10.66 -6.26 0.13
N LEU A 139 -9.94 -6.34 -0.99
CA LEU A 139 -8.49 -6.17 -1.01
C LEU A 139 -8.09 -4.70 -1.22
N LEU A 140 -7.76 -3.99 -0.14
CA LEU A 140 -7.38 -2.58 -0.19
C LEU A 140 -5.87 -2.36 -0.35
N ARG A 141 -5.48 -1.16 -0.80
CA ARG A 141 -4.09 -0.71 -0.86
C ARG A 141 -3.99 0.74 -0.39
N GLY A 142 -2.98 1.04 0.44
CA GLY A 142 -2.68 2.42 0.80
C GLY A 142 -2.22 3.26 -0.39
N LYS A 143 -2.35 4.59 -0.28
CA LYS A 143 -1.92 5.51 -1.34
C LYS A 143 -0.40 5.62 -1.38
N ARG A 144 0.21 5.24 -2.50
CA ARG A 144 1.69 5.23 -2.69
C ARG A 144 2.28 6.62 -2.97
N ASN A 145 1.49 7.50 -3.59
CA ASN A 145 1.98 8.76 -4.16
C ASN A 145 1.92 9.96 -3.20
N THR A 146 1.78 9.73 -1.89
CA THR A 146 1.73 10.79 -0.87
C THR A 146 3.08 11.12 -0.26
N ARG A 147 4.10 10.30 -0.55
CA ARG A 147 5.45 10.47 0.01
C ARG A 147 6.09 11.77 -0.48
N GLU A 148 6.91 12.36 0.38
CA GLU A 148 7.62 13.60 0.06
C GLU A 148 8.50 13.49 -1.19
N ALA A 149 9.22 12.36 -1.32
CA ALA A 149 10.04 12.08 -2.50
C ALA A 149 9.26 12.21 -3.82
N VAL A 150 7.98 11.80 -3.85
CA VAL A 150 7.15 11.85 -5.06
C VAL A 150 6.83 13.29 -5.48
N LYS A 151 6.78 14.24 -4.53
CA LYS A 151 6.59 15.68 -4.83
C LYS A 151 7.78 16.30 -5.54
N HIS A 152 8.95 15.67 -5.44
CA HIS A 152 10.18 16.06 -6.10
C HIS A 152 10.44 15.31 -7.42
N PHE A 153 9.55 14.41 -7.82
CA PHE A 153 9.68 13.72 -9.10
C PHE A 153 9.09 14.56 -10.24
N GLY A 154 9.47 14.23 -11.47
CA GLY A 154 9.00 14.91 -12.66
C GLY A 154 9.87 16.10 -13.08
N MET A 155 9.49 16.69 -14.21
CA MET A 155 10.25 17.73 -14.89
C MET A 155 9.92 19.11 -14.36
N GLY A 156 11.00 19.85 -14.05
CA GLY A 156 11.03 21.30 -13.96
C GLY A 156 10.14 21.97 -12.90
N PRO A 157 10.25 23.30 -12.76
CA PRO A 157 9.47 24.07 -11.81
C PRO A 157 8.03 24.37 -12.26
N HIS A 158 7.71 24.13 -13.53
CA HIS A 158 6.45 24.48 -14.21
C HIS A 158 5.30 23.49 -13.95
N LYS A 159 5.58 22.28 -13.44
CA LYS A 159 4.56 21.26 -13.11
C LYS A 159 4.32 21.12 -11.60
N HIS A 160 4.36 22.23 -10.87
CA HIS A 160 4.19 22.26 -9.40
C HIS A 160 5.14 21.33 -8.62
N LYS A 161 6.29 21.02 -9.20
CA LYS A 161 7.34 20.23 -8.56
C LYS A 161 7.88 20.97 -7.34
N LYS A 162 7.99 20.27 -6.21
CA LYS A 162 8.60 20.84 -5.02
C LYS A 162 10.12 20.97 -5.22
N PRO A 163 10.74 22.15 -5.01
CA PRO A 163 12.19 22.28 -5.08
C PRO A 163 12.88 21.60 -3.89
N PHE A 164 14.10 21.13 -4.11
CA PHE A 164 14.97 20.66 -3.03
C PHE A 164 15.63 21.86 -2.36
N THR A 165 15.11 22.25 -1.20
CA THR A 165 15.63 23.39 -0.42
C THR A 165 15.90 22.91 1.00
N ALA A 166 17.05 23.29 1.56
CA ALA A 166 17.39 22.97 2.95
C ALA A 166 16.48 23.72 3.93
N SER A 167 16.18 24.99 3.65
CA SER A 167 15.36 25.87 4.48
C SER A 167 14.20 26.45 3.69
N LYS A 168 13.08 26.72 4.37
CA LYS A 168 11.89 27.34 3.79
C LYS A 168 11.71 28.76 4.37
N GLY A 169 11.65 29.77 3.50
CA GLY A 169 11.50 31.16 3.95
C GLY A 169 11.53 32.15 2.81
N ARG A 170 11.31 33.44 3.10
CA ARG A 170 11.26 34.52 2.09
C ARG A 170 12.54 34.59 1.24
N LYS A 171 13.69 34.33 1.85
CA LYS A 171 15.02 34.42 1.21
C LYS A 171 15.43 33.17 0.41
N PHE A 172 14.65 32.08 0.45
CA PHE A 172 15.02 30.80 -0.18
C PHE A 172 14.14 30.52 -1.39
N GLU A 173 14.73 30.52 -2.59
CA GLU A 173 14.10 30.16 -3.88
C GLU A 173 12.70 30.77 -4.14
N ARG A 174 12.51 32.05 -3.79
CA ARG A 174 11.23 32.77 -3.95
C ARG A 174 11.29 34.04 -4.82
N ALA A 175 12.45 34.35 -5.39
CA ALA A 175 12.71 35.55 -6.17
C ALA A 175 12.56 35.33 -7.69
N ARG A 176 13.66 35.44 -8.45
CA ARG A 176 13.66 35.27 -9.91
C ARG A 176 13.14 33.89 -10.30
N GLY A 177 12.31 33.82 -11.34
CA GLY A 177 11.70 32.57 -11.82
C GLY A 177 10.44 32.12 -11.06
N ARG A 178 10.08 32.76 -9.93
CA ARG A 178 8.86 32.46 -9.16
C ARG A 178 7.82 33.57 -9.18
N ARG A 179 8.20 34.78 -9.59
CA ARG A 179 7.35 35.98 -9.58
C ARG A 179 7.59 36.80 -10.84
N LYS A 180 6.52 37.35 -11.42
CA LYS A 180 6.59 38.16 -12.64
C LYS A 180 7.49 39.40 -12.47
N SER A 181 7.52 39.99 -11.27
CA SER A 181 8.29 41.21 -10.97
C SER A 181 9.81 41.03 -10.89
N ARG A 182 10.34 39.79 -10.97
CA ARG A 182 11.78 39.52 -10.89
C ARG A 182 12.22 38.75 -12.13
N GLY A 183 12.20 39.41 -13.28
CA GLY A 183 12.64 38.87 -14.57
C GLY A 183 11.59 38.01 -15.28
N PHE A 184 11.19 36.88 -14.69
CA PHE A 184 10.17 35.98 -15.27
C PHE A 184 9.52 35.09 -14.20
N LYS A 185 8.39 34.46 -14.55
CA LYS A 185 7.69 33.49 -13.71
C LYS A 185 7.52 32.18 -14.47
N VAL A 186 8.04 31.09 -13.89
CA VAL A 186 7.79 29.70 -14.32
C VAL A 186 6.45 29.21 -13.77
#